data_AF-A0A957ZRL7-F1
#
_entry.id   AF-A0A957ZRL7-F1
#
_cell.length_a   1.000
_cell.length_b   1.000
_cell.length_c   1.000
_cell.angle_alpha   90.00
_cell.angle_beta   90.00
_cell.angle_gamma   90.00
#
_symmetry.space_group_name_H-M   'P 1'
#
loop_
_entity.id
_entity.type
_entity.pdbx_description
1 polymer ?
#
loop_
_entity_poly.entity_id
_entity_poly.type
_entity_poly.pdbx_seq_one_letter_code
_entity_poly.pdbx_strand_id
1 'polypeptide(L)'
;MSATRLALCSDTHFWPGATRRYGHDEEQLQPWSVPLQAALLAELSAAAPDLILHLGDLTCGGGHFEMPEDEFYTVLAATVQAFASLPASFQALPGNHDCPANGDWTFAEQQLGLGPGLGRTIDLPAARLVLLNAQGHSAEQLAAAYPRGPNAGWVNQAELTRLADALATAGERPVLIFSHQLLRPWSGAQPWKELYAIENAGA
;
A
#
# COMPACT_ATOMS: atom_id res chain seq x y z
N MET A 1 8.76 -24.61 16.84
CA MET A 1 8.39 -23.18 16.83
C MET A 1 6.94 -23.08 16.36
N SER A 2 6.12 -22.20 16.94
CA SER A 2 4.78 -21.93 16.39
C SER A 2 4.91 -21.22 15.05
N ALA A 3 4.04 -21.51 14.08
CA ALA A 3 3.99 -20.79 12.82
C ALA A 3 3.48 -19.36 13.06
N THR A 4 4.11 -18.37 12.42
CA THR A 4 3.60 -16.99 12.40
C THR A 4 2.41 -16.90 11.45
N ARG A 5 1.28 -16.39 11.95
CA ARG A 5 0.05 -16.18 11.19
C ARG A 5 0.01 -14.75 10.69
N LEU A 6 0.01 -14.60 9.37
CA LEU A 6 -0.09 -13.30 8.69
C LEU A 6 -1.52 -13.09 8.21
N ALA A 7 -2.08 -11.91 8.46
CA ALA A 7 -3.23 -11.41 7.73
C ALA A 7 -2.76 -10.45 6.64
N LEU A 8 -3.27 -10.62 5.42
CA LEU A 8 -2.95 -9.78 4.27
C LEU A 8 -4.20 -8.99 3.88
N CYS A 9 -4.07 -7.68 3.78
CA CYS A 9 -5.09 -6.74 3.33
C CYS A 9 -4.51 -5.87 2.21
N SER A 10 -5.35 -5.39 1.32
CA SER A 10 -4.98 -4.43 0.26
C SER A 10 -6.25 -3.76 -0.25
N ASP A 11 -6.12 -2.57 -0.85
CA ASP A 11 -7.18 -1.95 -1.65
C ASP A 11 -8.49 -1.80 -0.87
N THR A 12 -8.40 -1.39 0.39
CA THR A 12 -9.59 -1.12 1.21
C THR A 12 -10.29 0.14 0.76
N HIS A 13 -9.54 1.09 0.14
CA HIS A 13 -10.08 2.30 -0.47
C HIS A 13 -11.10 2.99 0.45
N PHE A 14 -10.74 3.14 1.72
CA PHE A 14 -11.66 3.64 2.72
C PHE A 14 -11.97 5.12 2.50
N TRP A 15 -13.25 5.43 2.33
CA TRP A 15 -13.78 6.80 2.28
C TRP A 15 -15.22 6.83 2.83
N PRO A 16 -15.44 7.34 4.06
CA PRO A 16 -16.77 7.31 4.68
C PRO A 16 -17.80 8.23 4.00
N GLY A 17 -17.36 9.24 3.25
CA GLY A 17 -18.24 10.15 2.51
C GLY A 17 -18.61 9.68 1.10
N ALA A 18 -18.23 8.47 0.69
CA ALA A 18 -18.52 7.96 -0.64
C ALA A 18 -20.02 7.77 -0.86
N THR A 19 -20.54 8.24 -1.99
CA THR A 19 -21.96 8.09 -2.36
C THR A 19 -22.15 7.31 -3.66
N ARG A 20 -21.08 7.13 -4.43
CA ARG A 20 -21.11 6.45 -5.73
C ARG A 20 -20.23 5.23 -5.77
N ARG A 21 -20.63 4.30 -6.64
CA ARG A 21 -19.79 3.18 -7.07
C ARG A 21 -18.96 3.60 -8.29
N TYR A 22 -17.88 2.86 -8.50
CA TYR A 22 -16.96 3.08 -9.63
C TYR A 22 -16.64 1.75 -10.33
N GLY A 23 -16.04 1.83 -11.51
CA GLY A 23 -15.80 0.69 -12.40
C GLY A 23 -16.95 0.45 -13.38
N HIS A 24 -16.67 -0.30 -14.45
CA HIS A 24 -17.62 -0.52 -15.55
C HIS A 24 -18.89 -1.24 -15.11
N ASP A 25 -18.77 -2.15 -14.13
CA ASP A 25 -19.87 -2.93 -13.56
C ASP A 25 -20.20 -2.50 -12.11
N GLU A 26 -19.82 -1.27 -11.73
CA GLU A 26 -19.97 -0.75 -10.37
C GLU A 26 -19.31 -1.65 -9.29
N GLU A 27 -18.23 -2.33 -9.67
CA GLU A 27 -17.52 -3.31 -8.86
C GLU A 27 -16.82 -2.71 -7.63
N GLN A 28 -16.53 -1.42 -7.67
CA GLN A 28 -15.95 -0.73 -6.53
C GLN A 28 -17.06 -0.23 -5.59
N LEU A 29 -17.00 -0.71 -4.35
CA LEU A 29 -18.07 -0.61 -3.35
C LEU A 29 -17.85 0.51 -2.34
N GLN A 30 -17.27 1.65 -2.75
CA GLN A 30 -16.95 2.76 -1.83
C GLN A 30 -18.12 3.21 -0.94
N PRO A 31 -19.41 3.24 -1.37
CA PRO A 31 -20.52 3.62 -0.49
C PRO A 31 -20.73 2.67 0.71
N TRP A 32 -20.12 1.48 0.66
CA TRP A 32 -20.10 0.50 1.75
C TRP A 32 -18.76 0.47 2.50
N SER A 33 -17.85 1.43 2.26
CA SER A 33 -16.53 1.46 2.90
C SER A 33 -16.60 1.38 4.43
N VAL A 34 -17.58 2.05 5.06
CA VAL A 34 -17.79 2.02 6.52
C VAL A 34 -18.15 0.61 7.03
N PRO A 35 -19.24 -0.02 6.58
CA PRO A 35 -19.56 -1.38 7.03
C PRO A 35 -18.50 -2.41 6.61
N LEU A 36 -17.85 -2.26 5.46
CA LEU A 36 -16.77 -3.16 5.01
C LEU A 36 -15.52 -3.05 5.88
N GLN A 37 -15.08 -1.83 6.19
CA GLN A 37 -13.95 -1.59 7.09
C GLN A 37 -14.23 -2.11 8.50
N ALA A 38 -15.44 -1.86 9.02
CA ALA A 38 -15.85 -2.38 10.33
C ALA A 38 -15.83 -3.92 10.36
N ALA A 39 -16.35 -4.57 9.32
CA ALA A 39 -16.31 -6.02 9.19
C ALA A 39 -14.86 -6.53 9.11
N LEU A 40 -14.01 -5.92 8.28
CA LEU A 40 -12.60 -6.28 8.17
C LEU A 40 -11.87 -6.21 9.51
N LEU A 41 -12.00 -5.10 10.24
CA LEU A 41 -11.35 -4.93 11.55
C LEU A 41 -11.86 -5.97 12.57
N ALA A 42 -13.15 -6.29 12.56
CA ALA A 42 -13.72 -7.33 13.42
C ALA A 42 -13.17 -8.72 13.08
N GLU A 43 -13.10 -9.07 11.79
CA GLU A 43 -12.54 -10.34 11.33
C GLU A 43 -11.04 -10.46 11.65
N LEU A 44 -10.27 -9.39 11.47
CA LEU A 44 -8.86 -9.36 11.87
C LEU A 44 -8.68 -9.56 13.37
N SER A 45 -9.51 -8.92 14.19
CA SER A 45 -9.48 -9.10 15.64
C SER A 45 -9.86 -10.53 16.04
N ALA A 46 -10.89 -11.12 15.42
CA ALA A 46 -11.35 -12.47 15.73
C ALA A 46 -10.37 -13.55 15.26
N ALA A 47 -9.75 -13.35 14.10
CA ALA A 47 -8.73 -14.25 13.57
C ALA A 47 -7.47 -14.27 14.44
N ALA A 48 -7.20 -13.20 15.18
CA ALA A 48 -6.02 -13.01 16.03
C ALA A 48 -4.71 -13.43 15.32
N PRO A 49 -4.35 -12.77 14.19
CA PRO A 49 -3.05 -12.99 13.54
C PRO A 49 -1.93 -12.44 14.43
N ASP A 50 -0.69 -12.88 14.18
CA ASP A 50 0.48 -12.30 14.85
C ASP A 50 0.85 -10.94 14.21
N LEU A 51 0.63 -10.82 12.90
CA LEU A 51 0.99 -9.67 12.09
C LEU A 51 -0.07 -9.42 11.01
N ILE A 52 -0.49 -8.16 10.87
CA ILE A 52 -1.34 -7.65 9.81
C ILE A 52 -0.45 -6.86 8.85
N LEU A 53 -0.51 -7.21 7.56
CA LEU A 53 0.13 -6.49 6.47
C LEU A 53 -0.93 -5.86 5.59
N HIS A 54 -0.92 -4.53 5.44
CA HIS A 54 -1.72 -3.85 4.43
C HIS A 54 -0.85 -3.39 3.26
N LEU A 55 -1.18 -3.80 2.05
CA LEU A 55 -0.34 -3.63 0.88
C LEU A 55 -0.67 -2.34 0.11
N GLY A 56 -1.07 -1.28 0.81
CA GLY A 56 -1.43 -0.01 0.19
C GLY A 56 -2.90 0.13 -0.19
N ASP A 57 -3.23 1.35 -0.59
CA ASP A 57 -4.58 1.83 -0.89
C ASP A 57 -5.50 1.65 0.31
N LEU A 58 -5.05 2.20 1.45
CA LEU A 58 -5.85 2.27 2.68
C LEU A 58 -7.05 3.20 2.49
N THR A 59 -6.90 4.22 1.66
CA THR A 59 -7.94 5.23 1.36
C THR A 59 -8.07 5.48 -0.13
N CYS A 60 -9.14 6.15 -0.56
CA CYS A 60 -9.38 6.47 -1.97
C CYS A 60 -8.41 7.49 -2.60
N GLY A 61 -7.62 8.20 -1.80
CA GLY A 61 -6.77 9.31 -2.25
C GLY A 61 -7.52 10.63 -2.37
N GLY A 62 -6.88 11.71 -1.93
CA GLY A 62 -7.47 13.05 -1.94
C GLY A 62 -7.70 13.54 -3.38
N GLY A 63 -8.91 13.96 -3.72
CA GLY A 63 -9.29 14.35 -5.07
C GLY A 63 -9.72 13.18 -5.97
N HIS A 64 -9.76 11.95 -5.44
CA HIS A 64 -10.23 10.75 -6.13
C HIS A 64 -11.47 10.17 -5.44
N PHE A 65 -12.31 9.47 -6.21
CA PHE A 65 -13.49 8.75 -5.70
C PHE A 65 -14.35 9.51 -4.69
N GLU A 66 -14.69 10.77 -4.98
CA GLU A 66 -15.47 11.67 -4.11
C GLU A 66 -14.77 12.12 -2.81
N MET A 67 -13.54 11.70 -2.53
CA MET A 67 -12.79 12.16 -1.35
C MET A 67 -12.21 13.56 -1.61
N PRO A 68 -12.59 14.58 -0.82
CA PRO A 68 -11.92 15.88 -0.88
C PRO A 68 -10.46 15.77 -0.42
N GLU A 69 -9.60 16.61 -1.01
CA GLU A 69 -8.16 16.62 -0.69
C GLU A 69 -7.89 17.00 0.78
N ASP A 70 -8.66 17.93 1.33
CA ASP A 70 -8.54 18.35 2.74
C ASP A 70 -8.99 17.27 3.73
N GLU A 71 -9.92 16.39 3.33
CA GLU A 71 -10.36 15.27 4.17
C GLU A 71 -9.39 14.08 4.16
N PHE A 72 -8.62 13.89 3.08
CA PHE A 72 -7.68 12.77 2.92
C PHE A 72 -6.77 12.57 4.14
N TYR A 73 -6.14 13.64 4.62
CA TYR A 73 -5.18 13.55 5.73
C TYR A 73 -5.81 13.02 7.01
N THR A 74 -7.03 13.47 7.31
CA THR A 74 -7.79 13.05 8.49
C THR A 74 -8.22 11.60 8.35
N VAL A 75 -8.72 11.21 7.17
CA VAL A 75 -9.21 9.85 6.92
C VAL A 75 -8.06 8.84 6.93
N LEU A 76 -6.92 9.16 6.30
CA LEU A 76 -5.77 8.25 6.29
C LEU A 76 -5.22 8.03 7.71
N ALA A 77 -5.03 9.11 8.48
CA ALA A 77 -4.55 9.00 9.86
C ALA A 77 -5.52 8.18 10.73
N ALA A 78 -6.83 8.40 10.60
CA ALA A 78 -7.84 7.62 11.31
C ALA A 78 -7.84 6.14 10.88
N THR A 79 -7.66 5.85 9.60
CA THR A 79 -7.61 4.48 9.06
C THR A 79 -6.39 3.73 9.58
N VAL A 80 -5.21 4.35 9.52
CA VAL A 80 -3.97 3.80 10.10
C VAL A 80 -4.13 3.53 11.60
N GLN A 81 -4.70 4.48 12.33
CA GLN A 81 -4.94 4.33 13.77
C GLN A 81 -5.93 3.20 14.08
N ALA A 82 -6.95 2.99 13.25
CA ALA A 82 -7.91 1.91 13.42
C ALA A 82 -7.23 0.54 13.31
N PHE A 83 -6.40 0.33 12.29
CA PHE A 83 -5.60 -0.91 12.18
C PHE A 83 -4.58 -1.04 13.31
N ALA A 84 -3.87 0.03 13.67
CA ALA A 84 -2.87 0.03 14.73
C ALA A 84 -3.46 -0.22 16.14
N SER A 85 -4.77 -0.02 16.30
CA SER A 85 -5.47 -0.30 17.56
C SER A 85 -5.82 -1.78 17.77
N LEU A 86 -5.66 -2.61 16.74
CA LEU A 86 -5.90 -4.05 16.85
C LEU A 86 -4.81 -4.71 17.74
N PRO A 87 -5.11 -5.85 18.39
CA PRO A 87 -4.13 -6.54 19.23
C PRO A 87 -2.89 -7.06 18.48
N ALA A 88 -3.04 -7.34 17.19
CA ALA A 88 -1.95 -7.81 16.33
C ALA A 88 -1.03 -6.66 15.91
N SER A 89 0.25 -6.94 15.66
CA SER A 89 1.15 -5.95 15.08
C SER A 89 0.65 -5.54 13.70
N PHE A 90 0.60 -4.24 13.41
CA PHE A 90 0.19 -3.71 12.11
C PHE A 90 1.38 -3.12 11.36
N GLN A 91 1.56 -3.48 10.09
CA GLN A 91 2.56 -2.91 9.19
C GLN A 91 1.91 -2.70 7.82
N ALA A 92 2.33 -1.67 7.08
CA ALA A 92 1.79 -1.40 5.76
C ALA A 92 2.81 -0.76 4.82
N LEU A 93 2.46 -0.74 3.55
CA LEU A 93 3.07 0.09 2.50
C LEU A 93 2.04 1.08 1.99
N PRO A 94 2.45 2.22 1.43
CA PRO A 94 1.57 3.06 0.64
C PRO A 94 1.26 2.41 -0.72
N GLY A 95 0.00 2.53 -1.14
CA GLY A 95 -0.45 2.28 -2.50
C GLY A 95 -0.54 3.58 -3.30
N ASN A 96 -0.93 3.50 -4.58
CA ASN A 96 -0.90 4.68 -5.43
C ASN A 96 -2.00 5.70 -5.08
N HIS A 97 -3.02 5.29 -4.31
CA HIS A 97 -4.07 6.15 -3.79
C HIS A 97 -3.80 6.67 -2.38
N ASP A 98 -2.70 6.27 -1.71
CA ASP A 98 -2.35 6.81 -0.40
C ASP A 98 -1.63 8.18 -0.50
N CYS A 99 -2.08 9.03 -1.42
CA CYS A 99 -1.65 10.42 -1.58
C CYS A 99 -2.80 11.28 -2.14
N PRO A 100 -2.71 12.63 -2.04
CA PRO A 100 -3.54 13.52 -2.84
C PRO A 100 -3.23 13.41 -4.34
N ALA A 101 -4.20 13.69 -5.20
CA ALA A 101 -4.08 13.63 -6.66
C ALA A 101 -2.89 14.44 -7.23
N ASN A 102 -2.52 15.52 -6.55
CA ASN A 102 -1.42 16.41 -6.92
C ASN A 102 -0.29 16.41 -5.88
N GLY A 103 -0.29 15.43 -4.97
CA GLY A 103 0.62 15.34 -3.85
C GLY A 103 1.66 14.24 -4.01
N ASP A 104 2.32 13.97 -2.89
CA ASP A 104 3.27 12.86 -2.73
C ASP A 104 2.85 11.99 -1.54
N TRP A 105 3.58 10.90 -1.32
CA TRP A 105 3.30 9.94 -0.25
C TRP A 105 3.91 10.32 1.10
N THR A 106 4.53 11.49 1.25
CA THR A 106 5.23 11.90 2.47
C THR A 106 4.36 11.76 3.71
N PHE A 107 3.09 12.19 3.63
CA PHE A 107 2.18 12.08 4.77
C PHE A 107 1.85 10.63 5.11
N ALA A 108 1.56 9.79 4.10
CA ALA A 108 1.31 8.37 4.31
C ALA A 108 2.52 7.65 4.91
N GLU A 109 3.72 7.92 4.39
CA GLU A 109 4.97 7.37 4.90
C GLU A 109 5.20 7.75 6.36
N GLN A 110 4.91 9.00 6.75
CA GLN A 110 4.97 9.42 8.14
C GLN A 110 3.98 8.67 9.03
N GLN A 111 2.72 8.52 8.60
CA GLN A 111 1.72 7.76 9.36
C GLN A 111 2.12 6.28 9.53
N LEU A 112 2.80 5.70 8.53
CA LEU A 112 3.26 4.31 8.54
C LEU A 112 4.65 4.14 9.18
N GLY A 113 5.30 5.23 9.63
CA GLY A 113 6.64 5.19 10.19
C GLY A 113 7.70 4.70 9.20
N LEU A 114 7.56 5.08 7.94
CA LEU A 114 8.49 4.78 6.84
C LEU A 114 9.41 5.98 6.55
N GLY A 115 10.55 5.69 5.93
CA GLY A 115 11.39 6.74 5.34
C GLY A 115 10.90 7.13 3.93
N PRO A 116 11.30 8.30 3.41
CA PRO A 116 10.87 8.77 2.10
C PRO A 116 11.16 7.78 0.97
N GLY A 117 10.12 7.28 0.31
CA GLY A 117 10.19 6.29 -0.75
C GLY A 117 10.78 4.95 -0.32
N LEU A 118 10.81 4.65 0.99
CA LEU A 118 11.37 3.42 1.53
C LEU A 118 10.27 2.51 2.07
N GLY A 119 10.50 1.21 1.94
CA GLY A 119 9.68 0.17 2.54
C GLY A 119 10.24 -0.31 3.88
N ARG A 120 9.99 -1.58 4.20
CA ARG A 120 10.37 -2.17 5.49
C ARG A 120 10.86 -3.61 5.36
N THR A 121 11.78 -4.01 6.23
CA THR A 121 12.18 -5.41 6.41
C THR A 121 11.72 -5.89 7.77
N ILE A 122 11.09 -7.06 7.82
CA ILE A 122 10.59 -7.68 9.05
C ILE A 122 11.20 -9.08 9.16
N ASP A 123 11.95 -9.31 10.22
CA ASP A 123 12.56 -10.60 10.49
C ASP A 123 11.66 -11.44 11.39
N LEU A 124 11.17 -12.54 10.83
CA LEU A 124 10.48 -13.59 11.58
C LEU A 124 11.44 -14.76 11.83
N PRO A 125 11.14 -15.65 12.79
CA PRO A 125 11.97 -16.83 13.03
C PRO A 125 12.12 -17.73 11.79
N ALA A 126 11.07 -17.86 10.98
CA ALA A 126 11.01 -18.79 9.85
C ALA A 126 11.25 -18.13 8.48
N ALA A 127 11.21 -16.79 8.39
CA ALA A 127 11.27 -16.07 7.12
C ALA A 127 11.67 -14.61 7.32
N ARG A 128 12.07 -13.95 6.24
CA ARG A 128 12.19 -12.49 6.17
C ARG A 128 11.08 -11.96 5.26
N LEU A 129 10.35 -10.96 5.73
CA LEU A 129 9.39 -10.24 4.92
C LEU A 129 10.03 -8.93 4.46
N VAL A 130 9.92 -8.62 3.18
CA VAL A 130 10.32 -7.33 2.62
C VAL A 130 9.08 -6.68 2.04
N LEU A 131 8.64 -5.62 2.70
CA LEU A 131 7.64 -4.70 2.19
C LEU A 131 8.40 -3.72 1.29
N LEU A 132 8.21 -3.82 -0.02
CA LEU A 132 8.87 -3.03 -1.05
C LEU A 132 7.98 -1.84 -1.45
N ASN A 133 8.43 -0.62 -1.14
CA ASN A 133 7.71 0.60 -1.51
C ASN A 133 7.97 0.92 -3.00
N ALA A 134 6.89 0.97 -3.77
CA ALA A 134 6.92 1.29 -5.20
C ALA A 134 6.26 2.65 -5.49
N GLN A 135 6.25 3.55 -4.50
CA GLN A 135 5.82 4.95 -4.63
C GLN A 135 6.98 5.93 -4.42
N GLY A 136 8.19 5.51 -4.77
CA GLY A 136 9.43 6.28 -4.53
C GLY A 136 9.71 7.36 -5.56
N HIS A 137 8.71 7.84 -6.31
CA HIS A 137 8.88 8.83 -7.38
C HIS A 137 9.52 10.12 -6.87
N SER A 138 10.37 10.75 -7.69
CA SER A 138 10.90 12.08 -7.40
C SER A 138 9.85 13.16 -7.68
N ALA A 139 10.06 14.36 -7.12
CA ALA A 139 9.22 15.51 -7.40
C ALA A 139 9.15 15.85 -8.90
N GLU A 140 10.26 15.68 -9.63
CA GLU A 140 10.32 15.88 -11.08
C GLU A 140 9.48 14.86 -11.85
N GLN A 141 9.50 13.60 -11.42
CA GLN A 141 8.68 12.53 -12.03
C GLN A 141 7.19 12.80 -11.81
N LEU A 142 6.80 13.22 -10.60
CA LEU A 142 5.42 13.60 -10.28
C LEU A 142 4.96 14.81 -11.09
N ALA A 143 5.80 15.85 -11.18
CA ALA A 143 5.51 17.04 -11.99
C ALA A 143 5.34 16.72 -13.48
N ALA A 144 6.14 15.80 -14.03
CA ALA A 144 6.05 15.37 -15.42
C ALA A 144 4.79 14.55 -15.72
N ALA A 145 4.22 13.89 -14.72
CA ALA A 145 3.03 13.05 -14.86
C ALA A 145 1.70 13.80 -14.62
N TYR A 146 1.76 15.06 -14.17
CA TYR A 146 0.59 15.89 -13.94
C TYR A 146 -0.20 16.16 -15.25
N PRO A 147 -1.55 16.20 -15.23
CA PRO A 147 -2.44 16.06 -14.08
C PRO A 147 -2.89 14.61 -13.80
N ARG A 148 -2.32 13.62 -14.49
CA ARG A 148 -2.83 12.25 -14.46
C ARG A 148 -2.21 11.40 -13.36
N GLY A 149 -1.06 11.82 -12.83
CA GLY A 149 -0.23 11.00 -11.95
C GLY A 149 0.57 9.96 -12.73
N PRO A 150 1.57 9.32 -12.09
CA PRO A 150 2.39 8.30 -12.75
C PRO A 150 1.56 7.04 -13.07
N ASN A 151 1.76 6.47 -14.27
CA ASN A 151 1.06 5.25 -14.70
C ASN A 151 1.66 3.97 -14.10
N ALA A 152 2.86 4.03 -13.53
CA ALA A 152 3.60 2.89 -13.00
C ALA A 152 4.16 3.23 -11.61
N GLY A 153 4.31 2.20 -10.79
CA GLY A 153 5.07 2.31 -9.56
C GLY A 153 6.55 2.59 -9.86
N TRP A 154 7.23 3.24 -8.92
CA TRP A 154 8.66 3.54 -9.01
C TRP A 154 9.39 3.09 -7.75
N VAL A 155 10.39 2.23 -7.93
CA VAL A 155 11.32 1.86 -6.85
C VAL A 155 12.59 2.68 -7.00
N ASN A 156 12.81 3.59 -6.07
CA ASN A 156 13.99 4.45 -6.10
C ASN A 156 15.28 3.68 -5.75
N GLN A 157 16.42 4.31 -6.02
CA GLN A 157 17.73 3.69 -5.83
C GLN A 157 18.01 3.30 -4.36
N ALA A 158 17.55 4.09 -3.40
CA ALA A 158 17.75 3.80 -1.98
C ALA A 158 16.96 2.56 -1.54
N GLU A 159 15.75 2.40 -2.05
CA GLU A 159 14.90 1.23 -1.82
C GLU A 159 15.47 -0.02 -2.49
N LEU A 160 16.02 0.10 -3.70
CA LEU A 160 16.75 -0.98 -4.37
C LEU A 160 17.98 -1.42 -3.56
N THR A 161 18.76 -0.47 -3.03
CA THR A 161 19.88 -0.77 -2.14
C THR A 161 19.41 -1.48 -0.88
N ARG A 162 18.33 -1.00 -0.24
CA ARG A 162 17.74 -1.66 0.93
C ARG A 162 17.25 -3.08 0.62
N LEU A 163 16.61 -3.29 -0.53
CA LEU A 163 16.18 -4.62 -0.98
C LEU A 163 17.38 -5.54 -1.18
N ALA A 164 18.43 -5.07 -1.85
CA ALA A 164 19.66 -5.85 -2.05
C ALA A 164 20.29 -6.26 -0.71
N ASP A 165 20.39 -5.33 0.25
CA ASP A 165 20.90 -5.61 1.59
C ASP A 165 20.01 -6.62 2.33
N ALA A 166 18.68 -6.49 2.21
CA ALA A 166 17.73 -7.41 2.83
C ALA A 166 17.84 -8.82 2.25
N LEU A 167 18.10 -8.98 0.96
CA LEU A 167 18.34 -10.27 0.32
C LEU A 167 19.69 -10.86 0.72
N ALA A 168 20.76 -10.06 0.68
CA ALA A 168 22.12 -10.50 1.00
C ALA A 168 22.28 -10.96 2.46
N THR A 169 21.54 -10.34 3.38
CA THR A 169 21.64 -10.60 4.82
C THR A 169 20.54 -11.53 5.36
N ALA A 170 19.71 -12.13 4.50
CA ALA A 170 18.64 -13.03 4.91
C ALA A 170 19.16 -14.33 5.57
N GLY A 171 20.40 -14.72 5.25
CA GLY A 171 20.96 -16.02 5.64
C GLY A 171 20.24 -17.15 4.92
N GLU A 172 19.86 -18.20 5.64
CA GLU A 172 19.10 -19.33 5.08
C GLU A 172 17.57 -19.10 5.07
N ARG A 173 17.10 -17.96 5.58
CA ARG A 173 15.66 -17.67 5.67
C ARG A 173 15.08 -17.44 4.27
N PRO A 174 13.94 -18.05 3.92
CA PRO A 174 13.19 -17.64 2.74
C PRO A 174 12.77 -16.18 2.86
N VAL A 175 12.82 -15.46 1.74
CA VAL A 175 12.40 -14.06 1.65
C VAL A 175 11.07 -13.96 0.91
N LEU A 176 10.07 -13.35 1.54
CA LEU A 176 8.79 -13.01 0.91
C LEU A 176 8.79 -11.51 0.63
N ILE A 177 8.60 -11.14 -0.64
CA ILE A 177 8.53 -9.73 -1.07
C ILE A 177 7.07 -9.38 -1.30
N PHE A 178 6.63 -8.29 -0.68
CA PHE A 178 5.30 -7.72 -0.84
C PHE A 178 5.44 -6.33 -1.45
N SER A 179 4.62 -6.02 -2.45
CA SER A 179 4.55 -4.69 -3.05
C SER A 179 3.10 -4.42 -3.44
N HIS A 180 2.74 -3.14 -3.50
CA HIS A 180 1.42 -2.74 -3.97
C HIS A 180 1.29 -3.00 -5.48
N GLN A 181 2.26 -2.52 -6.27
CA GLN A 181 2.31 -2.77 -7.70
C GLN A 181 2.88 -4.16 -8.06
N LEU A 182 2.58 -4.61 -9.27
CA LEU A 182 3.00 -5.90 -9.79
C LEU A 182 4.49 -5.87 -10.18
N LEU A 183 5.29 -6.70 -9.51
CA LEU A 183 6.71 -6.90 -9.82
C LEU A 183 6.95 -7.61 -11.16
N ARG A 184 5.94 -8.30 -11.70
CA ARG A 184 6.00 -8.91 -13.02
C ARG A 184 4.89 -8.34 -13.89
N PRO A 185 5.19 -8.07 -15.18
CA PRO A 185 4.15 -7.68 -16.13
C PRO A 185 2.99 -8.68 -16.08
N TRP A 186 1.77 -8.14 -16.04
CA TRP A 186 0.57 -8.95 -16.12
C TRP A 186 0.62 -9.80 -17.39
N SER A 187 0.63 -11.12 -17.25
CA SER A 187 0.76 -12.06 -18.36
C SER A 187 -0.56 -12.36 -19.07
N GLY A 188 -1.68 -11.78 -18.58
CA GLY A 188 -2.98 -11.88 -19.23
C GLY A 188 -3.13 -10.92 -20.41
N ALA A 189 -4.09 -11.20 -21.30
CA ALA A 189 -4.36 -10.42 -22.50
C ALA A 189 -5.07 -9.06 -22.25
N GLN A 190 -5.14 -8.62 -20.99
CA GLN A 190 -5.93 -7.46 -20.61
C GLN A 190 -5.22 -6.14 -20.95
N PRO A 191 -5.94 -5.10 -21.41
CA PRO A 191 -5.34 -3.84 -21.87
C PRO A 191 -4.74 -3.01 -20.73
N TRP A 192 -5.15 -3.25 -19.48
CA TRP A 192 -4.69 -2.53 -18.29
C TRP A 192 -3.37 -3.04 -17.69
N LYS A 193 -2.66 -3.93 -18.39
CA LYS A 193 -1.40 -4.56 -17.92
C LYS A 193 -0.29 -3.57 -17.55
N GLU A 194 -0.27 -2.38 -18.13
CA GLU A 194 0.79 -1.37 -17.95
C GLU A 194 0.53 -0.48 -16.74
N LEU A 195 -0.72 -0.37 -16.27
CA LEU A 195 -1.12 0.51 -15.16
C LEU A 195 -0.65 0.01 -13.78
N TYR A 196 -0.22 -1.25 -13.71
CA TYR A 196 0.17 -1.89 -12.45
C TYR A 196 1.64 -2.30 -12.45
N ALA A 197 2.41 -1.90 -13.47
CA ALA A 197 3.81 -2.25 -13.58
C ALA A 197 4.69 -1.43 -12.62
N ILE A 198 5.90 -1.93 -12.38
CA ILE A 198 6.95 -1.23 -11.65
C ILE A 198 8.09 -0.88 -12.60
N GLU A 199 8.53 0.37 -12.54
CA GLU A 199 9.79 0.83 -13.09
C GLU A 199 10.83 1.03 -11.98
N ASN A 200 12.10 0.81 -12.31
CA ASN A 200 13.20 0.88 -11.35
C ASN A 200 14.12 2.05 -11.70
N ALA A 201 14.70 2.67 -10.67
CA ALA A 201 15.80 3.59 -10.87
C ALA A 201 16.94 2.92 -11.67
N GLY A 202 17.31 3.53 -12.80
CA GLY A 202 18.39 3.05 -13.68
C GLY A 202 17.99 2.06 -14.77
N ALA A 203 16.69 1.82 -14.99
CA ALA A 203 16.18 1.12 -16.18
C ALA A 203 16.18 2.02 -17.43
#